data_AF-A0A084G2J6-F1
#
_entry.id   AF-A0A084G2J6-F1
#
_cell.length_a   1.000
_cell.length_b   1.000
_cell.length_c   1.000
_cell.angle_alpha   90.00
_cell.angle_beta   90.00
_cell.angle_gamma   90.00
#
_symmetry.space_group_name_H-M   'P 1'
#
loop_
_entity.id
_entity.type
_entity.pdbx_description
1 polymer ?
#
loop_
_entity_poly.entity_id
_entity_poly.type
_entity_poly.pdbx_seq_one_letter_code
_entity_poly.pdbx_strand_id
1 'polypeptide(L)'
;MKELIVTKSKKAIRSFKAKDQRPDPISTTIESDPGAALAEQVLTLSLEAEEQKCDSRLESLPPEVRRHLLSILDFPQLQALVHASPTFHHQYLFDRNYVLSGCLRKTLGSAIDDAYAVYMFAPQHNPEKEVIAELVTWYSEQTPVDKLPRDAVLSMVTLYSYSVKPISEHFACWMLDDLTAQTGKNPQNYPEKVVLTSTETMRLARAIYRFQLFCELTRRGAVRTPRDNLEARITAFFDMIEPWGIEELFSFYKFVSSIYDKILDDIRWDLHPDNPKFDDQDRPPTPTGAFEFDSEWDRGNYLEGLTLRGLPLLHEVMFNIKDHEDLVTIIQEHMWAEYIPVNRDEGLFGGTHQEIRYRNKPSKRDQMQEDRVALPFRGDGEPHAPPLAWTIIWGGTYSTLVGCYIPEEIQRWGYVFWDAATMERTGAAELLKKQWRKNWDEDEDPRDEFYFLLGSVYAEDLGGF
;
A
#
# COMPACT_ATOMS: atom_id res chain seq x y z
N MET A 1 18.47 2.12 18.64
CA MET A 1 17.11 1.85 18.09
C MET A 1 16.87 0.38 17.66
N LYS A 2 17.85 -0.37 17.12
CA LYS A 2 17.71 -1.78 16.71
C LYS A 2 17.42 -2.80 17.84
N GLU A 3 17.74 -2.51 19.10
CA GLU A 3 17.40 -3.40 20.22
C GLU A 3 16.00 -3.16 20.83
N LEU A 4 15.38 -2.00 20.61
CA LEU A 4 14.12 -1.67 21.29
C LEU A 4 12.92 -2.41 20.68
N ILE A 5 12.95 -2.65 19.36
CA ILE A 5 11.89 -3.34 18.61
C ILE A 5 11.94 -4.85 18.85
N VAL A 6 13.13 -5.45 18.88
CA VAL A 6 13.31 -6.90 19.19
C VAL A 6 12.98 -7.19 20.66
N THR A 7 13.21 -6.25 21.57
CA THR A 7 12.97 -6.45 23.00
C THR A 7 11.50 -6.28 23.39
N LYS A 8 10.74 -5.38 22.74
CA LYS A 8 9.29 -5.26 22.97
C LYS A 8 8.52 -6.49 22.45
N SER A 9 8.94 -7.09 21.33
CA SER A 9 8.32 -8.33 20.79
C SER A 9 8.59 -9.57 21.65
N LYS A 10 9.71 -9.65 22.37
CA LYS A 10 9.97 -10.76 23.32
C LYS A 10 9.24 -10.61 24.66
N LYS A 11 8.87 -9.38 25.06
CA LYS A 11 8.21 -9.11 26.35
C LYS A 11 6.72 -9.46 26.32
N ALA A 12 6.05 -9.34 25.17
CA ALA A 12 4.67 -9.79 24.97
C ALA A 12 4.51 -11.33 25.10
N ILE A 13 5.57 -12.10 24.82
CA ILE A 13 5.53 -13.57 24.83
C ILE A 13 5.83 -14.17 26.22
N ARG A 14 6.45 -13.42 27.14
CA ARG A 14 6.84 -13.92 28.49
C ARG A 14 5.84 -13.67 29.61
N SER A 15 4.73 -12.96 29.36
CA SER A 15 3.74 -12.59 30.39
C SER A 15 2.68 -13.66 30.72
N PHE A 16 2.74 -14.85 30.12
CA PHE A 16 1.64 -15.84 30.22
C PHE A 16 2.05 -17.22 30.75
N LYS A 17 3.02 -17.30 31.67
CA LYS A 17 3.26 -18.52 32.46
C LYS A 17 3.63 -18.20 33.90
N ALA A 18 2.68 -18.42 34.81
CA ALA A 18 2.82 -19.23 36.03
C ALA A 18 1.79 -18.83 37.08
N LYS A 19 0.86 -19.74 37.40
CA LYS A 19 0.42 -20.01 38.78
C LYS A 19 -0.16 -21.42 38.83
N ASP A 20 0.72 -22.36 39.14
CA ASP A 20 0.38 -23.73 39.49
C ASP A 20 0.46 -23.81 41.02
N GLN A 21 -0.66 -24.10 41.69
CA GLN A 21 -0.70 -24.39 43.12
C GLN A 21 -1.30 -25.78 43.30
N ARG A 22 -0.43 -26.75 43.63
CA ARG A 22 -0.82 -28.03 44.24
C ARG A 22 -1.20 -27.85 45.70
N PRO A 23 -2.06 -28.74 46.21
CA PRO A 23 -1.82 -29.34 47.52
C PRO A 23 -1.84 -30.88 47.45
N ASP A 24 -0.86 -31.52 48.12
CA ASP A 24 -0.86 -32.94 48.51
C ASP A 24 -1.31 -33.04 50.00
N PRO A 25 -1.35 -34.22 50.66
CA PRO A 25 -2.43 -35.22 50.62
C PRO A 25 -2.89 -35.63 52.04
N ILE A 26 -4.08 -36.24 52.20
CA ILE A 26 -4.40 -37.05 53.40
C ILE A 26 -5.14 -38.33 52.99
N SER A 27 -4.62 -39.43 53.51
CA SER A 27 -5.07 -40.83 53.41
C SER A 27 -6.08 -41.16 54.51
N THR A 28 -7.14 -41.95 54.25
CA THR A 28 -7.45 -43.26 54.90
C THR A 28 -8.88 -43.78 54.62
N THR A 29 -8.93 -45.05 54.20
CA THR A 29 -9.81 -46.17 54.62
C THR A 29 -11.35 -46.16 54.41
N ILE A 30 -11.77 -47.02 53.47
CA ILE A 30 -12.88 -48.00 53.43
C ILE A 30 -13.96 -47.94 54.54
N GLU A 31 -15.22 -47.77 54.14
CA GLU A 31 -16.38 -48.57 54.59
C GLU A 31 -17.58 -48.40 53.63
N SER A 32 -18.53 -49.33 53.70
CA SER A 32 -19.39 -49.87 52.64
C SER A 32 -20.83 -49.30 52.56
N ASP A 33 -21.44 -49.51 51.38
CA ASP A 33 -22.89 -49.77 51.13
C ASP A 33 -23.82 -48.56 50.85
N PRO A 34 -25.05 -48.74 50.30
CA PRO A 34 -25.44 -49.24 48.98
C PRO A 34 -26.23 -48.16 48.21
N GLY A 35 -25.56 -47.42 47.32
CA GLY A 35 -26.20 -46.43 46.42
C GLY A 35 -26.10 -46.79 44.93
N ALA A 36 -25.59 -47.97 44.61
CA ALA A 36 -25.16 -48.35 43.26
C ALA A 36 -26.31 -48.47 42.25
N ALA A 37 -27.53 -48.77 42.69
CA ALA A 37 -28.66 -48.97 41.79
C ALA A 37 -29.37 -47.68 41.36
N LEU A 38 -29.22 -46.57 42.11
CA LEU A 38 -29.77 -45.25 41.72
C LEU A 38 -28.75 -44.40 40.97
N ALA A 39 -27.45 -44.60 41.23
CA ALA A 39 -26.37 -43.95 40.51
C ALA A 39 -26.29 -44.43 39.05
N GLU A 40 -26.60 -45.71 38.76
CA GLU A 40 -26.58 -46.23 37.39
C GLU A 40 -27.67 -45.61 36.50
N GLN A 41 -28.88 -45.32 37.00
CA GLN A 41 -29.92 -44.68 36.19
C GLN A 41 -29.70 -43.18 35.97
N VAL A 42 -29.00 -42.51 36.90
CA VAL A 42 -28.57 -41.11 36.70
C VAL A 42 -27.30 -41.05 35.84
N LEU A 43 -26.40 -42.03 35.92
CA LEU A 43 -25.24 -42.13 35.03
C LEU A 43 -25.65 -42.44 33.59
N THR A 44 -26.67 -43.27 33.33
CA THR A 44 -27.11 -43.53 31.95
C THR A 44 -27.84 -42.34 31.33
N LEU A 45 -28.45 -41.46 32.13
CA LEU A 45 -29.05 -40.20 31.66
C LEU A 45 -28.06 -39.00 31.66
N SER A 46 -26.92 -39.11 32.36
CA SER A 46 -25.80 -38.16 32.28
C SER A 46 -24.72 -38.55 31.26
N LEU A 47 -24.63 -39.82 30.85
CA LEU A 47 -23.73 -40.30 29.79
C LEU A 47 -24.29 -40.05 28.38
N GLU A 48 -25.55 -39.63 28.25
CA GLU A 48 -26.10 -39.02 27.03
C GLU A 48 -25.98 -37.48 27.03
N ALA A 49 -25.43 -36.90 28.11
CA ALA A 49 -25.21 -35.46 28.29
C ALA A 49 -23.72 -35.08 28.38
N GLU A 50 -22.80 -36.00 28.08
CA GLU A 50 -21.40 -35.69 27.77
C GLU A 50 -21.18 -35.77 26.25
N GLU A 51 -20.74 -34.64 25.70
CA GLU A 51 -20.26 -34.50 24.33
C GLU A 51 -21.26 -34.75 23.20
N GLN A 52 -22.40 -34.05 23.21
CA GLN A 52 -22.81 -33.39 21.96
C GLN A 52 -21.91 -32.19 21.74
N LYS A 53 -20.60 -32.47 21.64
CA LYS A 53 -19.64 -31.58 21.03
C LYS A 53 -20.23 -31.36 19.65
N CYS A 54 -20.70 -30.13 19.41
CA CYS A 54 -21.07 -29.72 18.09
C CYS A 54 -19.75 -29.66 17.31
N ASP A 55 -19.15 -30.82 17.01
CA ASP A 55 -18.07 -30.98 16.06
C ASP A 55 -18.64 -30.37 14.80
N SER A 56 -18.23 -29.13 14.53
CA SER A 56 -18.72 -28.44 13.36
C SER A 56 -18.45 -29.37 12.19
N ARG A 57 -19.41 -29.51 11.25
CA ARG A 57 -19.25 -30.35 10.05
C ARG A 57 -17.95 -30.04 9.27
N LEU A 58 -17.33 -28.90 9.58
CA LEU A 58 -16.06 -28.43 9.06
C LEU A 58 -14.84 -29.10 9.71
N GLU A 59 -14.89 -29.43 11.01
CA GLU A 59 -13.79 -30.08 11.73
C GLU A 59 -13.67 -31.58 11.44
N SER A 60 -14.79 -32.22 11.10
CA SER A 60 -14.83 -33.63 10.67
C SER A 60 -14.35 -33.84 9.23
N LEU A 61 -14.01 -32.76 8.50
CA LEU A 61 -13.45 -32.87 7.17
C LEU A 61 -12.07 -33.53 7.18
N PRO A 62 -11.70 -34.28 6.11
CA PRO A 62 -10.36 -34.83 5.96
C PRO A 62 -9.29 -33.75 6.12
N PRO A 63 -8.12 -34.05 6.73
CA PRO A 63 -7.04 -33.09 6.93
C PRO A 63 -6.63 -32.34 5.66
N GLU A 64 -6.67 -33.00 4.50
CA GLU A 64 -6.35 -32.45 3.19
C GLU A 64 -7.37 -31.38 2.77
N VAL A 65 -8.66 -31.63 3.02
CA VAL A 65 -9.74 -30.67 2.73
C VAL A 65 -9.65 -29.49 3.68
N ARG A 66 -9.39 -29.71 4.98
CA ARG A 66 -9.17 -28.63 5.94
C ARG A 66 -7.97 -27.77 5.57
N ARG A 67 -6.86 -28.40 5.13
CA ARG A 67 -5.67 -27.72 4.64
C ARG A 67 -5.97 -26.86 3.41
N HIS A 68 -6.71 -27.40 2.43
CA HIS A 68 -7.08 -26.65 1.23
C HIS A 68 -8.03 -25.49 1.55
N LEU A 69 -9.01 -25.72 2.43
CA LEU A 69 -9.90 -24.66 2.91
C LEU A 69 -9.10 -23.51 3.53
N LEU A 70 -8.16 -23.80 4.43
CA LEU A 70 -7.32 -22.78 5.03
C LEU A 70 -6.51 -21.97 3.99
N SER A 71 -6.10 -22.58 2.87
CA SER A 71 -5.26 -21.90 1.87
C SER A 71 -6.05 -21.06 0.86
N ILE A 72 -7.38 -21.15 0.80
CA ILE A 72 -8.23 -20.35 -0.10
C ILE A 72 -8.93 -19.17 0.58
N LEU A 73 -8.77 -19.05 1.91
CA LEU A 73 -9.32 -17.94 2.70
C LEU A 73 -8.46 -16.69 2.57
N ASP A 74 -9.08 -15.51 2.69
CA ASP A 74 -8.34 -14.26 2.91
C ASP A 74 -7.82 -14.16 4.36
N PHE A 75 -6.99 -13.16 4.65
CA PHE A 75 -6.40 -13.01 5.99
C PHE A 75 -7.43 -12.91 7.13
N PRO A 76 -8.45 -12.03 7.06
CA PRO A 76 -9.48 -11.96 8.08
C PRO A 76 -10.19 -13.29 8.33
N GLN A 77 -10.56 -14.01 7.27
CA GLN A 77 -11.24 -15.30 7.37
C GLN A 77 -10.33 -16.39 7.94
N LEU A 78 -9.06 -16.43 7.50
CA LEU A 78 -8.07 -17.36 8.03
C LEU A 78 -7.88 -17.13 9.54
N GLN A 79 -7.69 -15.88 9.94
CA GLN A 79 -7.53 -15.50 11.34
C GLN A 79 -8.75 -15.93 12.16
N ALA A 80 -9.97 -15.60 11.69
CA ALA A 80 -11.20 -15.96 12.37
C ALA A 80 -11.33 -17.49 12.55
N LEU A 81 -11.09 -18.28 11.49
CA LEU A 81 -11.22 -19.73 11.54
C LEU A 81 -10.17 -20.39 12.44
N VAL A 82 -8.92 -19.93 12.37
CA VAL A 82 -7.81 -20.43 13.20
C VAL A 82 -8.03 -20.13 14.68
N HIS A 83 -8.67 -19.01 15.02
CA HIS A 83 -9.01 -18.69 16.41
C HIS A 83 -10.29 -19.37 16.90
N ALA A 84 -11.25 -19.62 16.01
CA ALA A 84 -12.52 -20.23 16.37
C ALA A 84 -12.43 -21.75 16.60
N SER A 85 -11.45 -22.43 16.02
CA SER A 85 -11.34 -23.90 16.09
C SER A 85 -9.91 -24.37 16.43
N PRO A 86 -9.72 -25.10 17.54
CA PRO A 86 -8.45 -25.75 17.86
C PRO A 86 -7.99 -26.73 16.78
N THR A 87 -8.93 -27.40 16.11
CA THR A 87 -8.66 -28.35 15.03
C THR A 87 -8.05 -27.65 13.81
N PHE A 88 -8.60 -26.49 13.42
CA PHE A 88 -8.01 -25.65 12.37
C PHE A 88 -6.73 -24.95 12.81
N HIS A 89 -6.61 -24.59 14.09
CA HIS A 89 -5.38 -24.06 14.66
C HIS A 89 -4.21 -25.04 14.52
N HIS A 90 -4.40 -26.30 14.91
CA HIS A 90 -3.37 -27.34 14.75
C HIS A 90 -3.03 -27.58 13.28
N GLN A 91 -4.03 -27.60 12.38
CA GLN A 91 -3.80 -27.77 10.94
C GLN A 91 -2.99 -26.59 10.36
N TYR A 92 -3.30 -25.37 10.78
CA TYR A 92 -2.55 -24.16 10.40
C TYR A 92 -1.10 -24.24 10.89
N LEU A 93 -0.85 -24.65 12.13
CA LEU A 93 0.51 -24.79 12.64
C LEU A 93 1.31 -25.88 11.89
N PHE A 94 0.65 -26.99 11.53
CA PHE A 94 1.28 -28.10 10.83
C PHE A 94 1.81 -27.70 9.45
N ASP A 95 1.05 -26.94 8.66
CA ASP A 95 1.48 -26.47 7.34
C ASP A 95 1.28 -24.97 7.13
N ARG A 96 1.88 -24.20 8.05
CA ARG A 96 1.75 -22.75 8.07
C ARG A 96 2.21 -22.08 6.77
N ASN A 97 3.25 -22.60 6.13
CA ASN A 97 3.79 -21.96 4.93
C ASN A 97 2.82 -22.11 3.75
N TYR A 98 2.34 -23.32 3.50
CA TYR A 98 1.36 -23.57 2.44
C TYR A 98 0.09 -22.75 2.64
N VAL A 99 -0.43 -22.72 3.87
CA VAL A 99 -1.63 -21.96 4.21
C VAL A 99 -1.42 -20.46 4.01
N LEU A 100 -0.33 -19.90 4.51
CA LEU A 100 -0.04 -18.46 4.35
C LEU A 100 0.23 -18.08 2.90
N SER A 101 0.93 -18.91 2.11
CA SER A 101 1.15 -18.67 0.68
C SER A 101 -0.16 -18.63 -0.10
N GLY A 102 -1.09 -19.55 0.17
CA GLY A 102 -2.41 -19.55 -0.46
C GLY A 102 -3.23 -18.32 -0.05
N CYS A 103 -3.23 -17.99 1.24
CA CYS A 103 -3.93 -16.84 1.79
C CYS A 103 -3.39 -15.50 1.26
N LEU A 104 -2.06 -15.37 1.13
CA LEU A 104 -1.40 -14.25 0.46
C LEU A 104 -1.87 -14.13 -0.99
N ARG A 105 -1.85 -15.22 -1.76
CA ARG A 105 -2.31 -15.22 -3.16
C ARG A 105 -3.76 -14.78 -3.26
N LYS A 106 -4.62 -15.25 -2.36
CA LYS A 106 -6.04 -14.88 -2.33
C LYS A 106 -6.23 -13.39 -2.00
N THR A 107 -5.47 -12.87 -1.04
CA THR A 107 -5.65 -11.49 -0.56
C THR A 107 -4.99 -10.46 -1.47
N LEU A 108 -3.75 -10.71 -1.91
CA LEU A 108 -2.97 -9.76 -2.70
C LEU A 108 -3.26 -9.86 -4.20
N GLY A 109 -3.76 -10.99 -4.70
CA GLY A 109 -3.98 -11.18 -6.13
C GLY A 109 -2.70 -10.87 -6.94
N SER A 110 -2.79 -9.94 -7.88
CA SER A 110 -1.61 -9.49 -8.67
C SER A 110 -0.60 -8.65 -7.90
N ALA A 111 -0.97 -8.07 -6.75
CA ALA A 111 -0.07 -7.28 -5.91
C ALA A 111 1.01 -8.12 -5.21
N ILE A 112 0.89 -9.46 -5.28
CA ILE A 112 1.86 -10.36 -4.66
C ILE A 112 3.27 -10.20 -5.26
N ASP A 113 3.31 -9.83 -6.53
CA ASP A 113 4.54 -9.58 -7.24
C ASP A 113 5.24 -8.34 -6.68
N ASP A 114 4.51 -7.21 -6.59
CA ASP A 114 5.03 -5.98 -5.99
C ASP A 114 5.47 -6.20 -4.53
N ALA A 115 4.70 -6.99 -3.77
CA ALA A 115 5.03 -7.32 -2.37
C ALA A 115 6.34 -8.12 -2.24
N TYR A 116 6.59 -9.06 -3.15
CA TYR A 116 7.84 -9.82 -3.14
C TYR A 116 9.02 -8.98 -3.63
N ALA A 117 8.81 -8.09 -4.61
CA ALA A 117 9.83 -7.11 -5.00
C ALA A 117 10.25 -6.25 -3.81
N VAL A 118 9.30 -5.73 -3.01
CA VAL A 118 9.63 -4.97 -1.79
C VAL A 118 10.45 -5.81 -0.80
N TYR A 119 10.13 -7.09 -0.62
CA TYR A 119 10.94 -7.99 0.20
C TYR A 119 12.38 -8.12 -0.31
N MET A 120 12.54 -8.37 -1.61
CA MET A 120 13.84 -8.58 -2.25
C MET A 120 14.72 -7.34 -2.21
N PHE A 121 14.14 -6.16 -2.42
CA PHE A 121 14.87 -4.89 -2.47
C PHE A 121 14.98 -4.19 -1.11
N ALA A 122 14.44 -4.77 -0.04
CA ALA A 122 14.64 -4.25 1.30
C ALA A 122 16.15 -4.23 1.65
N PRO A 123 16.66 -3.22 2.38
CA PRO A 123 18.09 -3.04 2.61
C PRO A 123 18.79 -4.23 3.29
N GLN A 124 18.02 -5.02 4.04
CA GLN A 124 18.47 -6.22 4.73
C GLN A 124 18.71 -7.43 3.79
N HIS A 125 18.12 -7.41 2.60
CA HIS A 125 18.20 -8.50 1.62
C HIS A 125 19.03 -8.13 0.38
N ASN A 126 19.19 -6.84 0.07
CA ASN A 126 20.00 -6.40 -1.08
C ASN A 126 20.84 -5.14 -0.78
N PRO A 127 21.97 -5.27 -0.06
CA PRO A 127 22.77 -4.11 0.34
C PRO A 127 23.66 -3.51 -0.76
N GLU A 128 23.93 -4.19 -1.89
CA GLU A 128 25.06 -3.83 -2.78
C GLU A 128 24.89 -4.04 -4.32
N LYS A 129 23.71 -4.36 -4.87
CA LYS A 129 23.63 -4.74 -6.31
C LYS A 129 23.08 -3.69 -7.28
N GLU A 130 23.37 -3.90 -8.57
CA GLU A 130 22.74 -3.26 -9.73
C GLU A 130 21.24 -3.60 -9.77
N VAL A 131 20.47 -2.83 -9.00
CA VAL A 131 19.03 -3.00 -8.74
C VAL A 131 18.20 -3.14 -10.01
N ILE A 132 18.55 -2.47 -11.13
CA ILE A 132 17.73 -2.43 -12.34
C ILE A 132 17.67 -3.80 -13.04
N ALA A 133 18.83 -4.40 -13.33
CA ALA A 133 18.86 -5.62 -14.12
C ALA A 133 18.15 -6.77 -13.39
N GLU A 134 18.33 -6.84 -12.07
CA GLU A 134 17.62 -7.80 -11.22
C GLU A 134 16.12 -7.51 -11.16
N LEU A 135 15.72 -6.24 -11.03
CA LEU A 135 14.31 -5.83 -11.01
C LEU A 135 13.59 -6.14 -12.33
N VAL A 136 14.22 -5.82 -13.47
CA VAL A 136 13.67 -6.08 -14.81
C VAL A 136 13.56 -7.59 -15.06
N THR A 137 14.62 -8.35 -14.76
CA THR A 137 14.58 -9.81 -14.86
C THR A 137 13.45 -10.37 -14.00
N TRP A 138 13.28 -9.84 -12.79
CA TRP A 138 12.29 -10.34 -11.86
C TRP A 138 10.84 -10.05 -12.28
N TYR A 139 10.51 -8.82 -12.71
CA TYR A 139 9.17 -8.52 -13.24
C TYR A 139 8.85 -9.30 -14.51
N SER A 140 9.87 -9.74 -15.26
CA SER A 140 9.71 -10.62 -16.42
C SER A 140 9.53 -12.10 -16.06
N GLU A 141 10.10 -12.53 -14.93
CA GLU A 141 10.05 -13.91 -14.43
C GLU A 141 9.08 -14.02 -13.24
N GLN A 142 7.77 -14.11 -13.54
CA GLN A 142 6.76 -14.32 -12.49
C GLN A 142 7.10 -15.56 -11.65
N THR A 143 7.51 -15.36 -10.40
CA THR A 143 7.80 -16.46 -9.48
C THR A 143 6.49 -17.02 -8.94
N PRO A 144 6.20 -18.33 -9.14
CA PRO A 144 5.02 -18.93 -8.54
C PRO A 144 5.06 -18.78 -7.01
N VAL A 145 3.98 -18.27 -6.42
CA VAL A 145 3.87 -17.99 -4.97
C VAL A 145 4.15 -19.23 -4.11
N ASP A 146 3.88 -20.43 -4.64
CA ASP A 146 4.14 -21.71 -3.95
C ASP A 146 5.64 -22.04 -3.83
N LYS A 147 6.51 -21.31 -4.54
CA LYS A 147 7.97 -21.44 -4.49
C LYS A 147 8.63 -20.37 -3.64
N LEU A 148 7.86 -19.46 -3.04
CA LEU A 148 8.43 -18.38 -2.24
C LEU A 148 9.11 -18.93 -0.97
N PRO A 149 10.30 -18.40 -0.63
CA PRO A 149 10.94 -18.66 0.65
C PRO A 149 10.02 -18.35 1.84
N ARG A 150 10.12 -19.13 2.91
CA ARG A 150 9.26 -18.98 4.11
C ARG A 150 9.41 -17.62 4.78
N ASP A 151 10.63 -17.13 4.87
CA ASP A 151 10.98 -15.80 5.38
C ASP A 151 10.33 -14.69 4.53
N ALA A 152 10.32 -14.83 3.21
CA ALA A 152 9.61 -13.92 2.30
C ALA A 152 8.10 -13.88 2.60
N VAL A 153 7.46 -15.05 2.66
CA VAL A 153 6.03 -15.18 2.99
C VAL A 153 5.71 -14.50 4.32
N LEU A 154 6.48 -14.76 5.37
CA LEU A 154 6.27 -14.15 6.69
C LEU A 154 6.48 -12.64 6.68
N SER A 155 7.49 -12.15 5.96
CA SER A 155 7.75 -10.72 5.83
C SER A 155 6.61 -10.01 5.11
N MET A 156 6.13 -10.56 3.99
CA MET A 156 5.01 -10.02 3.21
C MET A 156 3.72 -9.98 4.03
N VAL A 157 3.37 -11.07 4.73
CA VAL A 157 2.20 -11.12 5.64
C VAL A 157 2.31 -10.07 6.74
N THR A 158 3.50 -9.90 7.32
CA THR A 158 3.75 -8.95 8.41
C THR A 158 3.58 -7.53 7.92
N LEU A 159 4.23 -7.17 6.81
CA LEU A 159 4.13 -5.84 6.21
C LEU A 159 2.69 -5.55 5.78
N TYR A 160 1.99 -6.52 5.19
CA TYR A 160 0.59 -6.38 4.83
C TYR A 160 -0.28 -6.06 6.04
N SER A 161 -0.19 -6.89 7.07
CA SER A 161 -1.08 -6.81 8.25
C SER A 161 -0.78 -5.58 9.11
N TYR A 162 0.50 -5.24 9.25
CA TYR A 162 0.93 -4.15 10.12
C TYR A 162 0.83 -2.79 9.45
N SER A 163 1.16 -2.66 8.17
CA SER A 163 1.24 -1.34 7.51
C SER A 163 0.30 -1.20 6.33
N VAL A 164 0.34 -2.10 5.33
CA VAL A 164 -0.40 -1.91 4.07
C VAL A 164 -1.91 -1.87 4.29
N LYS A 165 -2.45 -2.83 5.04
CA LYS A 165 -3.89 -2.92 5.32
C LYS A 165 -4.42 -1.67 6.05
N PRO A 166 -3.91 -1.28 7.24
CA PRO A 166 -4.45 -0.10 7.94
C PRO A 166 -4.27 1.19 7.13
N ILE A 167 -3.14 1.36 6.42
CA ILE A 167 -2.93 2.52 5.55
C ILE A 167 -3.92 2.51 4.37
N SER A 168 -4.16 1.36 3.74
CA SER A 168 -5.12 1.24 2.64
C SER A 168 -6.55 1.56 3.07
N GLU A 169 -6.95 1.17 4.28
CA GLU A 169 -8.27 1.47 4.83
C GLU A 169 -8.41 2.98 5.07
N HIS A 170 -7.39 3.63 5.63
CA HIS A 170 -7.39 5.08 5.83
C HIS A 170 -7.38 5.85 4.50
N PHE A 171 -6.57 5.41 3.53
CA PHE A 171 -6.50 6.01 2.20
C PHE A 171 -7.83 5.87 1.46
N ALA A 172 -8.47 4.70 1.52
CA ALA A 172 -9.79 4.50 0.92
C ALA A 172 -10.86 5.41 1.53
N CYS A 173 -10.88 5.58 2.85
CA CYS A 173 -11.78 6.54 3.51
C CYS A 173 -11.51 7.97 3.02
N TRP A 174 -10.25 8.39 2.98
CA TRP A 174 -9.87 9.73 2.51
C TRP A 174 -10.36 10.02 1.09
N MET A 175 -10.20 9.07 0.16
CA MET A 175 -10.70 9.22 -1.21
C MET A 175 -12.23 9.22 -1.29
N LEU A 176 -12.91 8.41 -0.47
CA LEU A 176 -14.38 8.34 -0.45
C LEU A 176 -15.02 9.59 0.15
N ASP A 177 -14.38 10.21 1.14
CA ASP A 177 -14.83 11.48 1.70
C ASP A 177 -14.83 12.57 0.61
N ASP A 178 -13.76 12.62 -0.19
CA ASP A 178 -13.64 13.54 -1.30
C ASP A 178 -14.67 13.23 -2.40
N LEU A 179 -14.84 11.95 -2.77
CA LEU A 179 -15.86 11.52 -3.74
C LEU A 179 -17.28 11.92 -3.30
N THR A 180 -17.57 11.74 -2.00
CA THR A 180 -18.88 12.05 -1.42
C THR A 180 -19.13 13.55 -1.43
N ALA A 181 -18.12 14.34 -1.06
CA ALA A 181 -18.19 15.80 -1.10
C ALA A 181 -18.46 16.32 -2.53
N GLN A 182 -17.83 15.71 -3.54
CA GLN A 182 -17.96 16.14 -4.93
C GLN A 182 -19.26 15.66 -5.62
N THR A 183 -19.76 14.47 -5.26
CA THR A 183 -21.01 13.96 -5.81
C THR A 183 -22.26 14.57 -5.17
N GLY A 184 -22.12 15.27 -4.04
CA GLY A 184 -23.24 15.87 -3.30
C GLY A 184 -24.22 14.84 -2.72
N LYS A 185 -23.85 13.56 -2.72
CA LYS A 185 -24.64 12.48 -2.09
C LYS A 185 -24.42 12.55 -0.58
N ASN A 186 -25.50 12.50 0.19
CA ASN A 186 -25.44 12.58 1.65
C ASN A 186 -24.62 11.40 2.23
N PRO A 187 -23.68 11.64 3.17
CA PRO A 187 -22.85 10.59 3.79
C PRO A 187 -23.67 9.45 4.42
N GLN A 188 -24.90 9.74 4.85
CA GLN A 188 -25.87 8.81 5.45
C GLN A 188 -26.30 7.66 4.53
N ASN A 189 -26.05 7.75 3.21
CA ASN A 189 -26.36 6.67 2.26
C ASN A 189 -25.21 5.67 2.05
N TYR A 190 -24.05 5.91 2.67
CA TYR A 190 -22.92 5.00 2.64
C TYR A 190 -22.87 4.20 3.95
N PRO A 191 -22.51 2.91 3.89
CA PRO A 191 -22.29 2.13 5.11
C PRO A 191 -21.23 2.82 5.97
N GLU A 192 -21.45 2.82 7.29
CA GLU A 192 -20.56 3.39 8.32
C GLU A 192 -19.13 2.82 8.27
N LYS A 193 -18.95 1.69 7.57
CA LYS A 193 -17.67 1.06 7.28
C LYS A 193 -17.50 0.89 5.78
N VAL A 194 -16.39 1.41 5.25
CA VAL A 194 -15.97 1.17 3.86
C VAL A 194 -15.76 -0.32 3.66
N VAL A 195 -16.53 -0.93 2.76
CA VAL A 195 -16.37 -2.33 2.36
C VAL A 195 -15.75 -2.34 0.97
N LEU A 196 -14.42 -2.49 0.93
CA LEU A 196 -13.68 -2.63 -0.32
C LEU A 196 -13.94 -4.01 -0.93
N THR A 197 -14.07 -4.05 -2.25
CA THR A 197 -14.09 -5.33 -2.97
C THR A 197 -12.70 -5.94 -3.03
N SER A 198 -12.59 -7.20 -3.47
CA SER A 198 -11.28 -7.85 -3.65
C SER A 198 -10.41 -7.13 -4.67
N THR A 199 -11.01 -6.59 -5.74
CA THR A 199 -10.28 -5.86 -6.77
C THR A 199 -9.79 -4.52 -6.26
N GLU A 200 -10.63 -3.76 -5.54
CA GLU A 200 -10.25 -2.48 -4.92
C GLU A 200 -9.14 -2.67 -3.87
N THR A 201 -9.29 -3.68 -2.99
CA THR A 201 -8.27 -4.05 -2.00
C THR A 201 -6.94 -4.39 -2.68
N MET A 202 -6.98 -5.16 -3.76
CA MET A 202 -5.80 -5.52 -4.54
C MET A 202 -5.13 -4.30 -5.18
N ARG A 203 -5.91 -3.39 -5.80
CA ARG A 203 -5.35 -2.16 -6.43
C ARG A 203 -4.70 -1.25 -5.39
N LEU A 204 -5.33 -1.07 -4.23
CA LEU A 204 -4.78 -0.29 -3.12
C LEU A 204 -3.49 -0.90 -2.58
N ALA A 205 -3.49 -2.21 -2.30
CA ALA A 205 -2.30 -2.90 -1.84
C ALA A 205 -1.16 -2.79 -2.87
N ARG A 206 -1.47 -2.96 -4.16
CA ARG A 206 -0.52 -2.82 -5.27
C ARG A 206 0.11 -1.43 -5.32
N ALA A 207 -0.70 -0.37 -5.24
CA ALA A 207 -0.21 1.01 -5.20
C ALA A 207 0.75 1.26 -4.03
N ILE A 208 0.39 0.77 -2.84
CA ILE A 208 1.17 0.93 -1.62
C ILE A 208 2.51 0.17 -1.72
N TYR A 209 2.51 -1.06 -2.24
CA TYR A 209 3.76 -1.80 -2.46
C TYR A 209 4.65 -1.17 -3.52
N ARG A 210 4.07 -0.71 -4.64
CA ARG A 210 4.81 0.03 -5.68
C ARG A 210 5.40 1.32 -5.14
N PHE A 211 4.68 2.01 -4.25
CA PHE A 211 5.18 3.20 -3.58
C PHE A 211 6.35 2.87 -2.67
N GLN A 212 6.25 1.81 -1.86
CA GLN A 212 7.38 1.39 -1.04
C GLN A 212 8.59 1.04 -1.91
N LEU A 213 8.39 0.27 -2.97
CA LEU A 213 9.44 -0.07 -3.92
C LEU A 213 10.05 1.17 -4.57
N PHE A 214 9.22 2.13 -4.99
CA PHE A 214 9.67 3.43 -5.50
C PHE A 214 10.57 4.14 -4.47
N CYS A 215 10.17 4.19 -3.20
CA CYS A 215 11.00 4.75 -2.12
C CYS A 215 12.32 3.98 -1.92
N GLU A 216 12.32 2.65 -2.09
CA GLU A 216 13.55 1.85 -2.07
C GLU A 216 14.50 2.23 -3.22
N LEU A 217 13.95 2.47 -4.43
CA LEU A 217 14.70 2.83 -5.63
C LEU A 217 15.25 4.26 -5.59
N THR A 218 14.51 5.18 -4.97
CA THR A 218 14.92 6.58 -4.82
C THR A 218 15.96 6.79 -3.73
N ARG A 219 16.01 5.89 -2.73
CA ARG A 219 16.94 6.02 -1.63
C ARG A 219 18.38 6.10 -2.10
N ARG A 220 19.05 7.19 -1.74
CA ARG A 220 20.50 7.29 -1.90
C ARG A 220 21.17 6.40 -0.84
N GLY A 221 21.85 5.34 -1.29
CA GLY A 221 22.78 4.61 -0.44
C GLY A 221 23.91 5.54 0.06
N ALA A 222 24.68 5.09 1.05
CA ALA A 222 25.82 5.83 1.61
C ALA A 222 26.90 6.20 0.57
N VAL A 223 26.87 5.56 -0.60
CA VAL A 223 27.70 5.90 -1.77
C VAL A 223 26.88 6.81 -2.68
N ARG A 224 27.42 8.00 -2.95
CA ARG A 224 26.91 8.98 -3.92
C ARG A 224 26.76 8.32 -5.29
N THR A 225 25.61 7.70 -5.53
CA THR A 225 25.24 7.26 -6.88
C THR A 225 25.06 8.52 -7.73
N PRO A 226 25.71 8.62 -8.89
CA PRO A 226 25.49 9.73 -9.82
C PRO A 226 24.00 9.87 -10.14
N ARG A 227 23.52 11.12 -10.26
CA ARG A 227 22.10 11.44 -10.52
C ARG A 227 21.56 10.70 -11.76
N ASP A 228 22.40 10.53 -12.78
CA ASP A 228 22.05 9.88 -14.05
C ASP A 228 21.66 8.39 -13.87
N ASN A 229 22.21 7.71 -12.85
CA ASN A 229 21.84 6.33 -12.53
C ASN A 229 20.49 6.25 -11.79
N LEU A 230 20.02 7.33 -11.16
CA LEU A 230 18.73 7.35 -10.48
C LEU A 230 17.58 7.53 -11.48
N GLU A 231 17.71 8.46 -12.42
CA GLU A 231 16.69 8.68 -13.44
C GLU A 231 16.51 7.43 -14.32
N ALA A 232 17.60 6.81 -14.76
CA ALA A 232 17.54 5.55 -15.49
C ALA A 232 16.85 4.41 -14.69
N ARG A 233 17.08 4.33 -13.36
CA ARG A 233 16.40 3.37 -12.47
C ARG A 233 14.89 3.59 -12.43
N ILE A 234 14.47 4.84 -12.24
CA ILE A 234 13.07 5.20 -12.12
C ILE A 234 12.35 5.00 -13.46
N THR A 235 12.95 5.43 -14.56
CA THR A 235 12.39 5.23 -15.90
C THR A 235 12.24 3.74 -16.21
N ALA A 236 13.26 2.92 -15.93
CA ALA A 236 13.14 1.47 -16.09
C ALA A 236 12.04 0.86 -15.19
N PHE A 237 11.83 1.41 -14.00
CA PHE A 237 10.73 0.99 -13.13
C PHE A 237 9.35 1.31 -13.72
N PHE A 238 9.15 2.54 -14.20
CA PHE A 238 7.91 2.94 -14.85
C PHE A 238 7.66 2.21 -16.16
N ASP A 239 8.70 1.87 -16.92
CA ASP A 239 8.58 1.07 -18.15
C ASP A 239 8.06 -0.36 -17.89
N MET A 240 8.05 -0.84 -16.65
CA MET A 240 7.46 -2.15 -16.32
C MET A 240 5.99 -2.06 -15.90
N ILE A 241 5.47 -0.85 -15.66
CA ILE A 241 4.14 -0.63 -15.11
C ILE A 241 3.24 -0.03 -16.19
N GLU A 242 2.02 -0.54 -16.32
CA GLU A 242 1.04 0.07 -17.21
C GLU A 242 0.62 1.46 -16.70
N PRO A 243 0.27 2.41 -17.58
CA PRO A 243 0.02 3.81 -17.20
C PRO A 243 -1.01 4.01 -16.06
N TRP A 244 -2.11 3.24 -16.03
CA TRP A 244 -3.06 3.28 -14.90
C TRP A 244 -2.46 2.77 -13.59
N GLY A 245 -1.49 1.87 -13.64
CA GLY A 245 -0.73 1.43 -12.48
C GLY A 245 0.27 2.47 -11.97
N ILE A 246 0.74 3.35 -12.85
CA ILE A 246 1.54 4.53 -12.50
C ILE A 246 0.66 5.57 -11.81
N GLU A 247 -0.57 5.78 -12.31
CA GLU A 247 -1.57 6.62 -11.64
C GLU A 247 -1.96 6.11 -10.24
N GLU A 248 -2.13 4.79 -10.09
CA GLU A 248 -2.35 4.16 -8.77
C GLU A 248 -1.23 4.56 -7.78
N LEU A 249 0.03 4.40 -8.21
CA LEU A 249 1.21 4.80 -7.45
C LEU A 249 1.19 6.30 -7.12
N PHE A 250 0.94 7.15 -8.12
CA PHE A 250 1.01 8.60 -7.96
C PHE A 250 -0.11 9.15 -7.08
N SER A 251 -1.32 8.60 -7.19
CA SER A 251 -2.44 8.95 -6.32
C SER A 251 -2.14 8.63 -4.86
N PHE A 252 -1.52 7.47 -4.57
CA PHE A 252 -1.07 7.15 -3.22
C PHE A 252 0.08 8.07 -2.76
N TYR A 253 1.04 8.38 -3.64
CA TYR A 253 2.09 9.37 -3.35
C TYR A 253 1.50 10.72 -2.91
N LYS A 254 0.48 11.23 -3.64
CA LYS A 254 -0.20 12.48 -3.29
C LYS A 254 -0.88 12.42 -1.93
N PHE A 255 -1.52 11.30 -1.60
CA PHE A 255 -2.09 11.09 -0.28
C PHE A 255 -1.02 11.18 0.82
N VAL A 256 0.11 10.48 0.66
CA VAL A 256 1.22 10.53 1.64
C VAL A 256 1.78 11.94 1.76
N SER A 257 2.00 12.61 0.62
CA SER A 257 2.46 14.00 0.59
C SER A 257 1.48 14.92 1.33
N SER A 258 0.17 14.77 1.14
CA SER A 258 -0.82 15.58 1.83
C SER A 258 -0.84 15.40 3.36
N ILE A 259 -0.45 14.21 3.85
CA ILE A 259 -0.30 13.96 5.30
C ILE A 259 0.88 14.75 5.83
N TYR A 260 2.04 14.64 5.19
CA TYR A 260 3.23 15.35 5.63
C TYR A 260 3.12 16.85 5.47
N ASP A 261 2.42 17.34 4.45
CA ASP A 261 2.19 18.77 4.25
C ASP A 261 1.40 19.37 5.44
N LYS A 262 0.34 18.70 5.87
CA LYS A 262 -0.41 19.09 7.09
C LYS A 262 0.46 19.06 8.34
N ILE A 263 1.29 18.02 8.49
CA ILE A 263 2.19 17.91 9.64
C ILE A 263 3.21 19.05 9.65
N LEU A 264 3.79 19.39 8.50
CA LEU A 264 4.72 20.50 8.37
C LEU A 264 4.08 21.84 8.72
N ASP A 265 2.79 22.02 8.42
CA ASP A 265 2.03 23.17 8.91
C ASP A 265 1.85 23.15 10.43
N ASP A 266 1.48 22.01 10.99
CA ASP A 266 1.22 21.86 12.42
C ASP A 266 2.48 22.09 13.27
N ILE A 267 3.67 21.69 12.79
CA ILE A 267 4.95 21.84 13.51
C ILE A 267 5.79 23.03 13.01
N ARG A 268 5.25 23.86 12.11
CA ARG A 268 5.99 24.93 11.42
C ARG A 268 6.75 25.81 12.40
N TRP A 269 6.06 26.26 13.46
CA TRP A 269 6.65 27.16 14.45
C TRP A 269 7.72 26.45 15.30
N ASP A 270 7.53 25.17 15.62
CA ASP A 270 8.50 24.41 16.40
C ASP A 270 9.83 24.28 15.68
N LEU A 271 9.82 24.21 14.35
CA LEU A 271 11.05 24.07 13.58
C LEU A 271 11.58 25.40 13.03
N HIS A 272 10.87 26.51 13.25
CA HIS A 272 11.24 27.80 12.69
C HIS A 272 12.54 28.35 13.31
N PRO A 273 13.46 28.96 12.53
CA PRO A 273 14.70 29.55 13.03
C PRO A 273 14.50 30.59 14.14
N ASP A 274 13.40 31.34 14.09
CA ASP A 274 13.05 32.36 15.09
C ASP A 274 12.36 31.80 16.35
N ASN A 275 12.21 30.48 16.48
CA ASN A 275 11.67 29.90 17.70
C ASN A 275 12.65 30.12 18.87
N PRO A 276 12.20 30.67 20.02
CA PRO A 276 13.06 30.97 21.16
C PRO A 276 13.88 29.79 21.69
N LYS A 277 13.49 28.54 21.40
CA LYS A 277 14.27 27.35 21.78
C LYS A 277 15.64 27.27 21.09
N PHE A 278 15.88 28.08 20.08
CA PHE A 278 17.15 28.16 19.35
C PHE A 278 17.99 29.39 19.74
N ASP A 279 17.51 30.26 20.65
CA ASP A 279 18.20 31.49 21.06
C ASP A 279 19.53 31.23 21.79
N ASP A 280 19.73 30.01 22.30
CA ASP A 280 20.96 29.58 22.98
C ASP A 280 22.06 29.12 22.01
N GLN A 281 21.76 29.01 20.72
CA GLN A 281 22.73 28.71 19.68
C GLN A 281 23.32 30.02 19.15
N ASP A 282 24.65 30.09 18.98
CA ASP A 282 25.27 31.12 18.14
C ASP A 282 24.50 31.14 16.82
N ARG A 283 24.20 32.30 16.21
CA ARG A 283 23.35 32.39 15.00
C ARG A 283 24.16 32.07 13.71
N PRO A 284 24.21 30.83 13.19
CA PRO A 284 24.44 30.61 11.75
C PRO A 284 23.23 31.14 10.97
N PRO A 285 23.25 31.13 9.63
CA PRO A 285 22.07 31.49 8.83
C PRO A 285 20.81 30.68 9.20
N THR A 286 20.96 29.45 9.71
CA THR A 286 19.86 28.60 10.20
C THR A 286 20.36 27.73 11.39
N PRO A 287 19.77 27.84 12.60
CA PRO A 287 20.17 27.05 13.78
C PRO A 287 20.12 25.53 13.54
N THR A 288 20.90 24.76 14.30
CA THR A 288 20.90 23.29 14.19
C THR A 288 19.53 22.74 14.62
N GLY A 289 18.88 22.03 13.69
CA GLY A 289 17.55 21.47 13.93
C GLY A 289 16.40 22.43 13.62
N ALA A 290 16.69 23.67 13.19
CA ALA A 290 15.72 24.57 12.61
C ALA A 290 15.67 24.40 11.08
N PHE A 291 14.53 24.72 10.50
CA PHE A 291 14.25 24.59 9.07
C PHE A 291 13.39 25.75 8.60
N GLU A 292 13.77 26.31 7.45
CA GLU A 292 13.04 27.42 6.85
C GLU A 292 11.99 26.90 5.88
N PHE A 293 10.72 27.18 6.16
CA PHE A 293 9.57 26.74 5.35
C PHE A 293 8.92 27.86 4.56
N ASP A 294 9.40 29.09 4.71
CA ASP A 294 8.80 30.28 4.10
C ASP A 294 9.01 30.34 2.58
N SER A 295 10.06 29.67 2.10
CA SER A 295 10.31 29.41 0.69
C SER A 295 9.51 28.18 0.25
N GLU A 296 8.58 28.36 -0.70
CA GLU A 296 7.84 27.24 -1.32
C GLU A 296 8.79 26.18 -1.88
N TRP A 297 9.95 26.62 -2.39
CA TRP A 297 10.97 25.73 -2.91
C TRP A 297 11.54 24.81 -1.84
N ASP A 298 11.91 25.36 -0.68
CA ASP A 298 12.54 24.62 0.42
C ASP A 298 11.52 23.72 1.11
N ARG A 299 10.33 24.25 1.39
CA ARG A 299 9.21 23.45 1.90
C ARG A 299 8.93 22.26 0.99
N GLY A 300 8.85 22.47 -0.32
CA GLY A 300 8.63 21.41 -1.29
C GLY A 300 9.73 20.33 -1.25
N ASN A 301 10.99 20.72 -1.07
CA ASN A 301 12.10 19.75 -0.97
C ASN A 301 12.02 18.89 0.30
N TYR A 302 11.65 19.49 1.44
CA TYR A 302 11.44 18.74 2.69
C TYR A 302 10.24 17.81 2.59
N LEU A 303 9.15 18.29 1.98
CA LEU A 303 7.94 17.50 1.77
C LEU A 303 8.19 16.27 0.89
N GLU A 304 8.92 16.45 -0.22
CA GLU A 304 9.34 15.35 -1.10
C GLU A 304 10.23 14.36 -0.34
N GLY A 305 11.23 14.86 0.40
CA GLY A 305 12.13 14.03 1.20
C GLY A 305 11.42 13.21 2.28
N LEU A 306 10.44 13.79 2.98
CA LEU A 306 9.61 13.08 3.97
C LEU A 306 8.72 12.04 3.30
N THR A 307 8.10 12.39 2.17
CA THR A 307 7.24 11.48 1.42
C THR A 307 8.03 10.24 0.97
N LEU A 308 9.27 10.41 0.50
CA LEU A 308 10.13 9.31 0.04
C LEU A 308 10.75 8.46 1.16
N ARG A 309 10.42 8.70 2.43
CA ARG A 309 10.80 7.80 3.55
C ARG A 309 10.05 6.47 3.54
N GLY A 310 8.97 6.39 2.78
CA GLY A 310 8.18 5.18 2.62
C GLY A 310 7.27 4.86 3.82
N LEU A 311 6.74 3.64 3.82
CA LEU A 311 5.74 3.15 4.76
C LEU A 311 6.19 3.10 6.23
N PRO A 312 7.46 2.84 6.59
CA PRO A 312 7.85 2.79 8.00
C PRO A 312 7.61 4.10 8.74
N LEU A 313 8.03 5.24 8.18
CA LEU A 313 7.78 6.55 8.78
C LEU A 313 6.30 6.91 8.73
N LEU A 314 5.64 6.66 7.60
CA LEU A 314 4.22 6.95 7.43
C LEU A 314 3.36 6.22 8.48
N HIS A 315 3.63 4.93 8.69
CA HIS A 315 2.93 4.15 9.69
C HIS A 315 3.20 4.68 11.11
N GLU A 316 4.45 5.02 11.43
CA GLU A 316 4.80 5.58 12.74
C GLU A 316 4.00 6.84 13.03
N VAL A 317 4.01 7.78 12.07
CA VAL A 317 3.33 9.08 12.17
C VAL A 317 1.82 8.94 12.24
N MET A 318 1.22 8.04 11.44
CA MET A 318 -0.24 7.89 11.41
C MET A 318 -0.82 7.15 12.62
N PHE A 319 -0.08 6.20 13.19
CA PHE A 319 -0.68 5.23 14.13
C PHE A 319 0.04 5.10 15.48
N ASN A 320 1.31 5.50 15.58
CA ASN A 320 2.11 5.25 16.78
C ASN A 320 2.41 6.52 17.59
N ILE A 321 2.58 7.67 16.93
CA ILE A 321 2.83 8.97 17.60
C ILE A 321 1.55 9.46 18.27
N LYS A 322 1.66 9.93 19.53
CA LYS A 322 0.52 10.37 20.34
C LYS A 322 0.65 11.79 20.88
N ASP A 323 1.86 12.30 20.99
CA ASP A 323 2.14 13.63 21.49
C ASP A 323 2.91 14.47 20.46
N HIS A 324 2.78 15.78 20.61
CA HIS A 324 3.31 16.77 19.68
C HIS A 324 4.84 16.81 19.69
N GLU A 325 5.48 16.65 20.86
CA GLU A 325 6.94 16.70 20.97
C GLU A 325 7.61 15.48 20.30
N ASP A 326 7.03 14.29 20.46
CA ASP A 326 7.45 13.09 19.74
C ASP A 326 7.27 13.26 18.22
N LEU A 327 6.18 13.91 17.78
CA LEU A 327 5.97 14.25 16.36
C LEU A 327 7.07 15.17 15.83
N VAL A 328 7.32 16.30 16.52
CA VAL A 328 8.35 17.26 16.15
C VAL A 328 9.71 16.58 16.06
N THR A 329 10.06 15.78 17.07
CA THR A 329 11.35 15.06 17.13
C THR A 329 11.50 14.06 15.99
N ILE A 330 10.49 13.22 15.76
CA ILE A 330 10.54 12.19 14.71
C ILE A 330 10.62 12.83 13.33
N ILE A 331 9.81 13.87 13.06
CA ILE A 331 9.85 14.56 11.78
C ILE A 331 11.20 15.24 11.59
N GLN A 332 11.69 15.97 12.59
CA GLN A 332 13.00 16.61 12.59
C GLN A 332 14.15 15.63 12.28
N GLU A 333 14.14 14.43 12.87
CA GLU A 333 15.13 13.39 12.60
C GLU A 333 15.10 12.87 11.15
N HIS A 334 13.92 12.92 10.52
CA HIS A 334 13.70 12.40 9.17
C HIS A 334 13.63 13.50 8.10
N MET A 335 13.74 14.78 8.48
CA MET A 335 13.81 15.87 7.53
C MET A 335 15.19 15.93 6.88
N TRP A 336 15.26 15.44 5.65
CA TRP A 336 16.37 15.72 4.73
C TRP A 336 15.80 16.29 3.44
N ALA A 337 16.45 17.31 2.91
CA ALA A 337 16.17 17.79 1.58
C ALA A 337 16.65 16.72 0.58
N GLU A 338 15.72 16.00 -0.03
CA GLU A 338 16.01 15.17 -1.20
C GLU A 338 15.56 15.91 -2.44
N TYR A 339 16.51 16.29 -3.30
CA TYR A 339 16.18 16.88 -4.59
C TYR A 339 15.86 15.77 -5.61
N ILE A 340 14.67 15.19 -5.48
CA ILE A 340 14.06 14.32 -6.48
C ILE A 340 12.68 14.93 -6.75
N PRO A 341 12.55 15.84 -7.74
CA PRO A 341 11.27 16.46 -8.02
C PRO A 341 10.31 15.38 -8.50
N VAL A 342 9.23 15.13 -7.75
CA VAL A 342 8.24 14.09 -8.07
C VAL A 342 6.96 14.74 -8.60
N ASN A 343 6.42 15.69 -7.83
CA ASN A 343 5.10 16.29 -8.05
C ASN A 343 5.16 17.70 -8.66
N ARG A 344 6.35 18.17 -9.05
CA ARG A 344 6.55 19.45 -9.76
C ARG A 344 6.45 19.25 -11.27
N ASP A 345 6.30 20.34 -12.03
CA ASP A 345 6.21 20.31 -13.50
C ASP A 345 7.46 19.71 -14.18
N GLU A 346 8.64 19.98 -13.63
CA GLU A 346 9.91 19.36 -14.04
C GLU A 346 10.14 17.99 -13.37
N GLY A 347 9.23 17.57 -12.50
CA GLY A 347 9.32 16.33 -11.74
C GLY A 347 8.91 15.10 -12.56
N LEU A 348 9.09 13.94 -11.96
CA LEU A 348 8.90 12.63 -12.61
C LEU A 348 7.50 12.43 -13.21
N PHE A 349 6.47 13.03 -12.59
CA PHE A 349 5.07 12.99 -13.06
C PHE A 349 4.62 14.29 -13.76
N GLY A 350 5.54 15.25 -13.90
CA GLY A 350 5.31 16.52 -14.58
C GLY A 350 5.37 16.41 -16.10
N GLY A 351 4.84 17.42 -16.78
CA GLY A 351 4.69 17.43 -18.23
C GLY A 351 6.04 17.43 -18.94
N THR A 352 6.98 18.23 -18.45
CA THR A 352 8.33 18.38 -18.99
C THR A 352 9.09 17.05 -19.01
N HIS A 353 9.04 16.27 -17.91
CA HIS A 353 9.72 14.98 -17.85
C HIS A 353 9.11 13.98 -18.84
N GLN A 354 7.78 13.93 -18.94
CA GLN A 354 7.11 13.05 -19.89
C GLN A 354 7.41 13.44 -21.35
N GLU A 355 7.47 14.72 -21.67
CA GLU A 355 7.84 15.24 -22.99
C GLU A 355 9.28 14.86 -23.37
N ILE A 356 10.24 15.09 -22.46
CA ILE A 356 11.64 14.72 -22.65
C ILE A 356 11.78 13.20 -22.87
N ARG A 357 11.10 12.39 -22.06
CA ARG A 357 11.11 10.92 -22.15
C ARG A 357 10.56 10.44 -23.50
N TYR A 358 9.43 11.01 -23.95
CA TYR A 358 8.83 10.69 -25.25
C TYR A 358 9.76 11.07 -26.41
N ARG A 359 10.37 12.27 -26.39
CA ARG A 359 11.29 12.74 -27.45
C ARG A 359 12.56 11.89 -27.54
N ASN A 360 13.15 11.55 -26.40
CA ASN A 360 14.47 10.93 -26.37
C ASN A 360 14.42 9.40 -26.48
N LYS A 361 13.35 8.76 -26.00
CA LYS A 361 13.21 7.30 -25.94
C LYS A 361 11.75 6.86 -26.14
N PRO A 362 11.20 7.02 -27.36
CA PRO A 362 9.85 6.56 -27.65
C PRO A 362 9.75 5.05 -27.44
N SER A 363 8.75 4.63 -26.68
CA SER A 363 8.50 3.24 -26.35
C SER A 363 7.44 2.62 -27.27
N LYS A 364 7.30 1.29 -27.25
CA LYS A 364 6.18 0.62 -27.93
C LYS A 364 4.82 1.10 -27.42
N ARG A 365 4.73 1.48 -26.14
CA ARG A 365 3.50 2.02 -25.54
C ARG A 365 3.16 3.39 -26.08
N ASP A 366 4.19 4.20 -26.34
CA ASP A 366 4.01 5.50 -27.00
C ASP A 366 3.41 5.29 -28.39
N GLN A 367 3.95 4.37 -29.20
CA GLN A 367 3.35 4.02 -30.50
C GLN A 367 1.88 3.56 -30.37
N MET A 368 1.55 2.77 -29.35
CA MET A 368 0.16 2.35 -29.11
C MET A 368 -0.77 3.53 -28.80
N GLN A 369 -0.27 4.58 -28.15
CA GLN A 369 -1.00 5.83 -27.96
C GLN A 369 -1.18 6.56 -29.29
N GLU A 370 -0.13 6.71 -30.11
CA GLU A 370 -0.21 7.38 -31.42
C GLU A 370 -1.23 6.69 -32.33
N ASP A 371 -1.16 5.35 -32.38
CA ASP A 371 -2.04 4.51 -33.20
C ASP A 371 -3.47 4.41 -32.62
N ARG A 372 -3.73 5.03 -31.46
CA ARG A 372 -4.99 4.96 -30.71
C ARG A 372 -5.49 3.52 -30.54
N VAL A 373 -4.59 2.60 -30.20
CA VAL A 373 -4.89 1.17 -30.08
C VAL A 373 -6.07 0.96 -29.14
N ALA A 374 -7.04 0.15 -29.58
CA ALA A 374 -8.23 -0.13 -28.80
C ALA A 374 -7.89 -0.78 -27.45
N LEU A 375 -8.42 -0.22 -26.38
CA LEU A 375 -8.26 -0.66 -25.00
C LEU A 375 -9.62 -0.59 -24.28
N PRO A 376 -10.60 -1.44 -24.68
CA PRO A 376 -11.91 -1.45 -24.05
C PRO A 376 -11.83 -2.01 -22.62
N PHE A 377 -12.76 -1.56 -21.77
CA PHE A 377 -12.96 -2.17 -20.45
C PHE A 377 -13.42 -3.61 -20.59
N ARG A 378 -12.71 -4.53 -19.92
CA ARG A 378 -12.98 -5.98 -19.96
C ARG A 378 -13.60 -6.53 -18.67
N GLY A 379 -13.92 -5.66 -17.72
CA GLY A 379 -14.39 -6.04 -16.38
C GLY A 379 -13.27 -6.01 -15.34
N ASP A 380 -13.67 -6.03 -14.06
CA ASP A 380 -12.76 -5.94 -12.91
C ASP A 380 -12.10 -7.28 -12.52
N GLY A 381 -12.37 -8.35 -13.28
CA GLY A 381 -11.83 -9.69 -13.03
C GLY A 381 -10.43 -9.93 -13.59
N GLU A 382 -9.93 -9.05 -14.46
CA GLU A 382 -8.58 -9.13 -15.02
C GLU A 382 -7.62 -8.24 -14.22
N PRO A 383 -6.67 -8.81 -13.43
CA PRO A 383 -5.88 -8.02 -12.48
C PRO A 383 -4.99 -6.94 -13.13
N HIS A 384 -4.56 -7.18 -14.36
CA HIS A 384 -3.69 -6.27 -15.12
C HIS A 384 -4.46 -5.44 -16.16
N ALA A 385 -5.79 -5.53 -16.23
CA ALA A 385 -6.58 -4.70 -17.12
C ALA A 385 -6.78 -3.29 -16.53
N PRO A 386 -6.99 -2.26 -17.37
CA PRO A 386 -7.30 -0.93 -16.89
C PRO A 386 -8.64 -0.88 -16.13
N PRO A 387 -8.77 -0.04 -15.10
CA PRO A 387 -10.07 0.21 -14.45
C PRO A 387 -11.03 0.91 -15.42
N LEU A 388 -12.33 0.79 -15.16
CA LEU A 388 -13.37 1.43 -15.98
C LEU A 388 -13.11 2.94 -16.15
N ALA A 389 -12.76 3.62 -15.05
CA ALA A 389 -12.49 5.05 -15.05
C ALA A 389 -11.41 5.47 -16.05
N TRP A 390 -10.30 4.70 -16.13
CA TRP A 390 -9.23 4.94 -17.09
C TRP A 390 -9.73 4.82 -18.54
N THR A 391 -10.52 3.78 -18.83
CA THR A 391 -11.08 3.61 -20.18
C THR A 391 -12.10 4.68 -20.54
N ILE A 392 -12.79 5.28 -19.56
CA ILE A 392 -13.74 6.37 -19.79
C ILE A 392 -13.00 7.63 -20.26
N ILE A 393 -11.97 8.08 -19.53
CA ILE A 393 -11.27 9.34 -19.86
C ILE A 393 -10.49 9.26 -21.17
N TRP A 394 -10.05 8.05 -21.56
CA TRP A 394 -9.31 7.82 -22.81
C TRP A 394 -10.16 7.30 -23.96
N GLY A 395 -11.49 7.28 -23.80
CA GLY A 395 -12.42 6.86 -24.87
C GLY A 395 -12.22 5.41 -25.34
N GLY A 396 -11.79 4.51 -24.44
CA GLY A 396 -11.55 3.11 -24.74
C GLY A 396 -10.34 2.86 -25.65
N THR A 397 -9.38 3.77 -25.68
CA THR A 397 -8.11 3.65 -26.42
C THR A 397 -6.91 3.83 -25.50
N TYR A 398 -5.74 3.38 -25.93
CA TYR A 398 -4.52 3.41 -25.14
C TYR A 398 -4.00 4.86 -24.92
N SER A 399 -3.41 5.10 -23.75
CA SER A 399 -2.75 6.36 -23.38
C SER A 399 -1.59 6.05 -22.44
N THR A 400 -0.47 6.74 -22.61
CA THR A 400 0.70 6.77 -21.71
C THR A 400 0.70 7.99 -20.79
N LEU A 401 -0.23 8.94 -20.98
CA LEU A 401 -0.29 10.18 -20.20
C LEU A 401 -0.74 9.94 -18.76
N VAL A 402 0.05 10.44 -17.81
CA VAL A 402 -0.15 10.29 -16.36
C VAL A 402 0.15 11.61 -15.64
N GLY A 403 -0.10 11.69 -14.35
CA GLY A 403 0.31 12.79 -13.49
C GLY A 403 -0.42 14.09 -13.84
N CYS A 404 0.34 15.11 -14.25
CA CYS A 404 -0.18 16.44 -14.56
C CYS A 404 -1.27 16.50 -15.63
N TYR A 405 -1.35 15.51 -16.53
CA TYR A 405 -2.40 15.43 -17.57
C TYR A 405 -3.77 15.05 -17.02
N ILE A 406 -3.82 14.52 -15.80
CA ILE A 406 -5.08 14.17 -15.14
C ILE A 406 -5.43 15.29 -14.15
N PRO A 407 -6.62 15.91 -14.29
CA PRO A 407 -7.05 16.97 -13.39
C PRO A 407 -6.97 16.58 -11.92
N GLU A 408 -6.48 17.50 -11.08
CA GLU A 408 -6.34 17.26 -9.64
C GLU A 408 -7.68 16.87 -9.00
N GLU A 409 -8.78 17.49 -9.42
CA GLU A 409 -10.14 17.17 -8.92
C GLU A 409 -10.52 15.69 -9.13
N ILE A 410 -10.01 15.05 -10.18
CA ILE A 410 -10.23 13.63 -10.50
C ILE A 410 -9.28 12.73 -9.69
N GLN A 411 -8.03 13.15 -9.54
CA GLN A 411 -7.03 12.41 -8.79
C GLN A 411 -7.35 12.33 -7.29
N ARG A 412 -7.95 13.38 -6.72
CA ARG A 412 -8.24 13.47 -5.27
C ARG A 412 -9.19 12.39 -4.75
N TRP A 413 -10.16 11.96 -5.54
CA TRP A 413 -11.05 10.85 -5.17
C TRP A 413 -10.57 9.48 -5.70
N GLY A 414 -9.38 9.39 -6.27
CA GLY A 414 -8.74 8.12 -6.60
C GLY A 414 -9.42 7.32 -7.70
N TYR A 415 -9.77 7.96 -8.81
CA TYR A 415 -10.55 7.37 -9.90
C TYR A 415 -10.08 5.99 -10.42
N VAL A 416 -8.79 5.68 -10.33
CA VAL A 416 -8.22 4.39 -10.79
C VAL A 416 -8.46 3.22 -9.84
N PHE A 417 -8.86 3.45 -8.58
CA PHE A 417 -8.99 2.37 -7.59
C PHE A 417 -10.33 1.64 -7.66
N TRP A 418 -11.40 2.37 -7.97
CA TRP A 418 -12.76 1.86 -7.85
C TRP A 418 -13.11 0.85 -8.93
N ASP A 419 -13.83 -0.20 -8.53
CA ASP A 419 -14.42 -1.12 -9.51
C ASP A 419 -15.65 -0.49 -10.20
N ALA A 420 -16.10 -1.12 -11.29
CA ALA A 420 -17.22 -0.60 -12.07
C ALA A 420 -18.52 -0.49 -11.24
N ALA A 421 -18.75 -1.42 -10.31
CA ALA A 421 -19.94 -1.43 -9.46
C ALA A 421 -19.92 -0.27 -8.45
N THR A 422 -18.77 0.02 -7.85
CA THR A 422 -18.57 1.20 -7.00
C THR A 422 -18.73 2.47 -7.79
N MET A 423 -18.15 2.56 -9.00
CA MET A 423 -18.30 3.72 -9.89
C MET A 423 -19.76 4.01 -10.23
N GLU A 424 -20.55 2.98 -10.52
CA GLU A 424 -21.98 3.10 -10.81
C GLU A 424 -22.79 3.52 -9.57
N ARG A 425 -22.61 2.81 -8.44
CA ARG A 425 -23.33 3.07 -7.18
C ARG A 425 -23.10 4.48 -6.65
N THR A 426 -21.86 4.95 -6.68
CA THR A 426 -21.48 6.29 -6.21
C THR A 426 -21.84 7.37 -7.22
N GLY A 427 -22.06 7.05 -8.49
CA GLY A 427 -22.23 8.03 -9.56
C GLY A 427 -20.90 8.67 -10.01
N ALA A 428 -19.77 8.10 -9.59
CA ALA A 428 -18.44 8.57 -9.94
C ALA A 428 -18.18 8.55 -11.44
N ALA A 429 -18.81 7.64 -12.20
CA ALA A 429 -18.64 7.59 -13.66
C ALA A 429 -19.16 8.87 -14.36
N GLU A 430 -20.28 9.43 -13.91
CA GLU A 430 -20.83 10.67 -14.47
C GLU A 430 -20.08 11.90 -13.96
N LEU A 431 -19.65 11.89 -12.69
CA LEU A 431 -18.76 12.92 -12.16
C LEU A 431 -17.45 12.98 -12.96
N LEU A 432 -16.83 11.82 -13.23
CA LEU A 432 -15.59 11.70 -13.98
C LEU A 432 -15.71 12.32 -15.38
N LYS A 433 -16.77 11.98 -16.13
CA LYS A 433 -17.02 12.57 -17.46
C LYS A 433 -17.19 14.08 -17.39
N LYS A 434 -17.93 14.58 -16.39
CA LYS A 434 -18.16 16.00 -16.19
C LYS A 434 -16.86 16.75 -15.90
N GLN A 435 -16.02 16.21 -15.02
CA GLN A 435 -14.73 16.82 -14.67
C GLN A 435 -13.76 16.79 -15.84
N TRP A 436 -13.69 15.66 -16.54
CA TRP A 436 -12.85 15.52 -17.71
C TRP A 436 -13.18 16.57 -18.78
N ARG A 437 -14.46 16.74 -19.13
CA ARG A 437 -14.93 17.75 -20.10
C ARG A 437 -14.80 19.20 -19.63
N LYS A 438 -14.71 19.43 -18.32
CA LYS A 438 -14.48 20.78 -17.77
C LYS A 438 -13.02 21.19 -17.98
N ASN A 439 -12.11 20.22 -17.97
CA ASN A 439 -10.67 20.45 -18.06
C ASN A 439 -10.13 20.33 -19.49
N TRP A 440 -10.77 19.52 -20.33
CA TRP A 440 -10.45 19.34 -21.73
C TRP A 440 -11.72 19.61 -22.54
N ASP A 441 -11.67 20.52 -23.51
CA ASP A 441 -12.82 20.81 -24.38
C ASP A 441 -13.23 19.53 -25.15
N GLU A 442 -14.50 19.43 -25.58
CA GLU A 442 -15.01 18.20 -26.24
C GLU A 442 -14.25 17.82 -27.52
N ASP A 443 -13.58 18.79 -28.15
CA ASP A 443 -12.77 18.64 -29.36
C ASP A 443 -11.26 18.53 -29.06
N GLU A 444 -10.84 18.67 -27.80
CA GLU A 444 -9.43 18.61 -27.38
C GLU A 444 -9.11 17.26 -26.73
N ASP A 445 -8.15 16.54 -27.29
CA ASP A 445 -7.57 15.36 -26.66
C ASP A 445 -6.16 15.69 -26.18
N PRO A 446 -5.82 15.52 -24.89
CA PRO A 446 -4.48 15.83 -24.39
C PRO A 446 -3.37 15.02 -25.05
N ARG A 447 -3.70 13.90 -25.70
CA ARG A 447 -2.74 13.13 -26.52
C ARG A 447 -2.33 13.85 -27.80
N ASP A 448 -3.15 14.82 -28.26
CA ASP A 448 -2.89 15.60 -29.46
C ASP A 448 -2.08 16.88 -29.18
N GLU A 449 -2.19 17.45 -27.98
CA GLU A 449 -1.38 18.60 -27.54
C GLU A 449 0.12 18.29 -27.55
N PHE A 450 0.47 17.03 -27.31
CA PHE A 450 1.84 16.53 -27.41
C PHE A 450 2.48 16.86 -28.77
N TYR A 451 1.68 16.96 -29.84
CA TYR A 451 2.16 17.25 -31.20
C TYR A 451 2.28 18.73 -31.54
N PHE A 452 1.56 19.63 -30.87
CA PHE A 452 1.61 21.06 -31.18
C PHE A 452 2.93 21.72 -30.74
N LEU A 453 3.50 21.30 -29.61
CA LEU A 453 4.84 21.70 -29.18
C LEU A 453 5.96 21.02 -29.98
N LEU A 454 5.67 19.87 -30.63
CA LEU A 454 6.58 19.25 -31.59
C LEU A 454 6.65 20.05 -32.90
N GLY A 455 5.54 20.61 -33.38
CA GLY A 455 5.50 21.39 -34.63
C GLY A 455 6.19 22.77 -34.56
N SER A 456 6.20 23.43 -33.39
CA SER A 456 6.77 24.77 -33.24
C SER A 456 8.30 24.77 -33.20
N VAL A 457 8.94 23.71 -32.66
CA VAL A 457 10.41 23.60 -32.60
C VAL A 457 11.00 23.25 -33.98
N TYR A 458 10.32 22.43 -34.79
CA TYR A 458 10.76 22.14 -36.16
C TYR A 458 10.56 23.32 -37.14
N ALA A 459 9.72 24.29 -36.81
CA ALA A 459 9.57 25.51 -37.59
C ALA A 459 10.72 26.51 -37.35
N GLU A 460 11.35 26.50 -36.18
CA GLU A 460 12.48 27.39 -35.87
C GLU A 460 13.82 26.84 -36.41
N ASP A 461 14.01 25.52 -36.48
CA ASP A 461 15.27 24.90 -36.96
C ASP A 461 15.36 24.71 -38.49
N LEU A 462 14.28 24.99 -39.25
CA LEU A 462 14.30 25.00 -40.72
C LEU A 462 14.14 26.42 -41.31
N GLY A 463 14.10 27.45 -40.46
CA GLY A 463 13.87 28.85 -40.82
C GLY A 463 15.11 29.74 -40.87
N GLY A 464 16.32 29.18 -40.77
CA GLY A 464 17.58 29.93 -40.81
C GLY A 464 18.42 29.64 -42.07
N PHE A 465 18.08 30.31 -43.18
CA PHE A 465 19.02 30.57 -44.28
C PHE A 465 19.80 31.85 -44.02
#